data_AF-A0A8H4YVA1-F1
#
_entry.id   AF-A0A8H4YVA1-F1
#
_cell.length_a   1.000
_cell.length_b   1.000
_cell.length_c   1.000
_cell.angle_alpha   90.00
_cell.angle_beta   90.00
_cell.angle_gamma   90.00
#
_symmetry.space_group_name_H-M   'P 1'
#
loop_
_entity.id
_entity.type
_entity.pdbx_description
1 polymer ?
#
loop_
_entity_poly.entity_id
_entity_poly.type
_entity_poly.pdbx_seq_one_letter_code
_entity_poly.pdbx_strand_id
1 'polypeptide(L)'
;MSLPNSILVFNQIVEHVARCAEKLAGIQPLARKREDDMRAIRVKISTAWERIPQTSHAIERDRLQAEIQGYFTELRELEQNYGLGLGDAHEDYEHQADIAVKALCEALDEAADTLLGSRSRRIDGATENQKHDI
;
A
#
# COMPACT_ATOMS: atom_id res chain seq x y z
N MET A 1 -4.67 35.79 -19.52
CA MET A 1 -6.03 35.46 -19.05
C MET A 1 -5.91 34.27 -18.10
N SER A 2 -6.51 34.29 -16.91
CA SER A 2 -6.50 33.12 -16.03
C SER A 2 -7.47 32.06 -16.55
N LEU A 3 -7.18 30.79 -16.27
CA LEU A 3 -8.10 29.70 -16.60
C LEU A 3 -9.41 29.86 -15.82
N PRO A 4 -10.56 29.45 -16.39
CA PRO A 4 -11.82 29.31 -15.66
C PRO A 4 -11.63 28.41 -14.43
N ASN A 5 -12.30 28.74 -13.32
CA ASN A 5 -12.24 27.99 -12.07
C ASN A 5 -12.56 26.49 -12.26
N SER A 6 -13.50 26.18 -13.16
CA SER A 6 -13.84 24.81 -13.51
C SER A 6 -12.70 24.00 -14.11
N ILE A 7 -11.84 24.63 -14.92
CA ILE A 7 -10.67 23.98 -15.50
C ILE A 7 -9.60 23.76 -14.43
N LEU A 8 -9.44 24.70 -13.50
CA LEU A 8 -8.50 24.55 -12.38
C LEU A 8 -8.89 23.39 -11.46
N VAL A 9 -10.16 23.30 -11.08
CA VAL A 9 -10.64 22.21 -10.23
C VAL A 9 -10.61 20.87 -10.94
N PHE A 10 -10.93 20.82 -12.24
CA PHE A 10 -10.80 19.60 -13.03
C PHE A 10 -9.35 19.08 -13.04
N ASN A 11 -8.37 19.97 -13.25
CA ASN A 11 -6.96 19.59 -13.22
C ASN A 11 -6.53 19.06 -11.83
N GLN A 12 -7.03 19.67 -10.74
CA GLN A 12 -6.78 19.18 -9.38
C GLN A 12 -7.38 17.78 -9.16
N ILE A 13 -8.61 17.54 -9.60
CA ILE A 13 -9.25 16.22 -9.52
C ILE A 13 -8.42 15.16 -10.26
N VAL A 14 -7.97 15.47 -11.48
CA VAL A 14 -7.11 14.56 -12.27
C VAL A 14 -5.83 14.24 -11.51
N GLU A 15 -5.21 15.23 -10.86
CA GLU A 15 -4.00 15.04 -10.08
C GLU A 15 -4.23 14.17 -8.82
N HIS A 16 -5.34 14.38 -8.12
CA HIS A 16 -5.71 13.55 -6.96
C HIS A 16 -5.96 12.09 -7.36
N VAL A 17 -6.66 11.86 -8.48
CA VAL A 17 -6.90 10.52 -9.03
C VAL A 17 -5.59 9.87 -9.44
N ALA A 18 -4.69 10.59 -10.13
CA ALA A 18 -3.38 10.07 -10.53
C ALA A 18 -2.53 9.66 -9.31
N ARG A 19 -2.46 10.51 -8.28
CA ARG A 19 -1.75 10.20 -7.02
C ARG A 19 -2.36 9.01 -6.28
N CYS A 20 -3.67 8.85 -6.30
CA CYS A 20 -4.33 7.68 -5.72
C CYS A 20 -3.97 6.40 -6.50
N ALA A 21 -4.02 6.45 -7.83
CA ALA A 21 -3.63 5.32 -8.68
C ALA A 21 -2.16 4.91 -8.47
N GLU A 22 -1.25 5.87 -8.34
CA GLU A 22 0.16 5.61 -8.02
C GLU A 22 0.32 4.95 -6.65
N LYS A 23 -0.40 5.43 -5.63
CA LYS A 23 -0.39 4.81 -4.29
C LYS A 23 -0.90 3.37 -4.34
N LEU A 24 -2.04 3.13 -4.98
CA LEU A 24 -2.61 1.78 -5.12
C LEU A 24 -1.68 0.84 -5.90
N ALA A 25 -1.03 1.33 -6.96
CA ALA A 25 -0.04 0.55 -7.70
C ALA A 25 1.23 0.26 -6.89
N GLY A 26 1.59 1.15 -5.95
CA GLY A 26 2.69 0.99 -5.01
C GLY A 26 2.41 0.00 -3.88
N ILE A 27 1.13 -0.32 -3.61
CA ILE A 27 0.75 -1.39 -2.68
C ILE A 27 1.05 -2.71 -3.39
N GLN A 28 2.23 -3.27 -3.13
CA GLN A 28 2.58 -4.60 -3.65
C GLN A 28 1.59 -5.63 -3.08
N PRO A 29 0.91 -6.43 -3.92
CA PRO A 29 0.16 -7.57 -3.45
C PRO A 29 1.11 -8.49 -2.67
N LEU A 30 0.77 -8.85 -1.44
CA LEU A 30 1.63 -9.69 -0.59
C LEU A 30 1.99 -11.01 -1.28
N ALA A 31 1.13 -11.51 -2.16
CA ALA A 31 1.42 -12.66 -3.02
C ALA A 31 2.67 -12.47 -3.90
N ARG A 32 2.85 -11.27 -4.48
CA ARG A 32 4.01 -10.96 -5.31
C ARG A 32 5.28 -10.81 -4.46
N LYS A 33 5.17 -10.13 -3.31
CA LYS A 33 6.28 -10.02 -2.36
C LYS A 33 6.73 -11.39 -1.85
N ARG A 34 5.78 -12.27 -1.51
CA ARG A 34 6.04 -13.67 -1.13
C ARG A 34 6.79 -14.42 -2.22
N GLU A 35 6.33 -14.34 -3.46
CA GLU A 35 6.99 -15.02 -4.57
C GLU A 35 8.42 -14.50 -4.79
N ASP A 36 8.62 -13.19 -4.67
CA ASP A 36 9.93 -12.56 -4.83
C ASP A 36 10.88 -12.96 -3.69
N ASP A 37 10.44 -12.93 -2.43
CA ASP A 37 11.22 -13.33 -1.25
C ASP A 37 11.61 -14.82 -1.33
N MET A 38 10.65 -15.70 -1.67
CA MET A 38 10.89 -17.13 -1.87
C MET A 38 11.86 -17.40 -3.02
N ARG A 39 11.73 -16.65 -4.13
CA ARG A 39 12.62 -16.75 -5.28
C ARG A 39 14.04 -16.33 -4.92
N ALA A 40 14.21 -15.26 -4.16
CA ALA A 40 15.52 -14.79 -3.73
C ALA A 40 16.28 -15.86 -2.92
N ILE A 41 15.61 -16.54 -1.99
CA ILE A 41 16.23 -17.62 -1.21
C ILE A 41 16.54 -18.84 -2.09
N ARG A 42 15.65 -19.22 -3.00
CA ARG A 42 15.92 -20.31 -3.96
C ARG A 42 17.13 -20.02 -4.85
N VAL A 43 17.33 -18.77 -5.26
CA VAL A 43 18.52 -18.35 -6.00
C VAL A 43 19.78 -18.53 -5.15
N LYS A 44 19.76 -18.09 -3.88
CA LYS A 44 20.91 -18.31 -2.96
C LYS A 44 21.25 -19.79 -2.80
N ILE A 45 20.23 -20.65 -2.66
CA ILE A 45 20.39 -22.12 -2.60
C ILE A 45 21.05 -22.64 -3.88
N SER A 46 20.53 -22.27 -5.06
CA SER A 46 21.10 -22.70 -6.35
C SER A 46 22.56 -22.28 -6.49
N THR A 47 22.86 -21.01 -6.21
CA THR A 47 24.22 -20.47 -6.27
C THR A 47 25.17 -21.18 -5.31
N ALA A 48 24.72 -21.50 -4.10
CA ALA A 48 25.54 -22.24 -3.13
C ALA A 48 25.77 -23.69 -3.58
N TRP A 49 24.78 -24.35 -4.18
CA TRP A 49 24.92 -25.68 -4.77
C TRP A 49 25.93 -25.73 -5.92
N GLU A 50 25.91 -24.73 -6.80
CA GLU A 50 26.84 -24.63 -7.94
C GLU A 50 28.31 -24.50 -7.51
N ARG A 51 28.57 -23.99 -6.30
CA ARG A 51 29.91 -23.82 -5.73
C ARG A 51 30.50 -25.12 -5.15
N ILE A 52 29.67 -26.08 -4.73
CA ILE A 52 30.13 -27.36 -4.17
C ILE A 52 31.10 -28.12 -5.08
N PRO A 53 30.80 -28.39 -6.37
CA PRO A 53 31.72 -29.13 -7.24
C PRO A 53 32.99 -28.33 -7.58
N GLN A 54 32.99 -27.01 -7.38
CA GLN A 54 34.15 -26.14 -7.63
C GLN A 54 35.14 -26.13 -6.45
N THR A 55 34.77 -26.76 -5.34
CA THR A 55 35.49 -26.69 -4.08
C THR A 55 36.28 -27.98 -3.83
N SER A 56 37.61 -27.86 -3.80
CA SER A 56 38.54 -28.98 -3.58
C SER A 56 38.85 -29.26 -2.10
N HIS A 57 38.55 -28.31 -1.20
CA HIS A 57 38.84 -28.43 0.23
C HIS A 57 37.61 -28.95 1.01
N ALA A 58 37.82 -29.97 1.86
CA ALA A 58 36.76 -30.56 2.67
C ALA A 58 36.08 -29.53 3.60
N ILE A 59 36.88 -28.69 4.27
CA ILE A 59 36.38 -27.65 5.19
C ILE A 59 35.47 -26.64 4.48
N GLU A 60 35.79 -26.28 3.25
CA GLU A 60 34.99 -25.34 2.46
C GLU A 60 33.68 -25.98 1.98
N ARG A 61 33.70 -27.28 1.63
CA ARG A 61 32.49 -28.04 1.34
C ARG A 61 31.58 -28.15 2.55
N ASP A 62 32.13 -28.41 3.74
CA ASP A 62 31.36 -28.47 4.98
C ASP A 62 30.70 -27.11 5.29
N ARG A 63 31.41 -26.00 5.05
CA ARG A 63 30.85 -24.64 5.17
C ARG A 63 29.72 -24.38 4.19
N LEU A 64 29.90 -24.74 2.91
CA LEU A 64 28.85 -24.60 1.89
C LEU A 64 27.61 -25.46 2.22
N GLN A 65 27.82 -26.66 2.77
CA GLN A 65 26.72 -27.53 3.18
C GLN A 65 25.94 -26.92 4.36
N ALA A 66 26.62 -26.33 5.34
CA ALA A 66 25.98 -25.59 6.42
C ALA A 66 25.24 -24.34 5.93
N GLU A 67 25.82 -23.60 4.97
CA GLU A 67 25.20 -22.43 4.33
C GLU A 67 23.90 -22.82 3.62
N ILE A 68 23.92 -23.89 2.82
CA ILE A 68 22.73 -24.43 2.14
C ILE A 68 21.65 -24.86 3.15
N GLN A 69 22.03 -25.56 4.22
CA GLN A 69 21.09 -25.94 5.28
C GLN A 69 20.46 -24.72 5.97
N GLY A 70 21.24 -23.65 6.17
CA GLY A 70 20.75 -22.37 6.66
C GLY A 70 19.68 -21.78 5.73
N TYR A 71 19.95 -21.72 4.43
CA TYR A 71 18.97 -21.22 3.46
C TYR A 71 17.70 -22.07 3.35
N PHE A 72 17.79 -23.40 3.50
CA PHE A 72 16.60 -24.25 3.55
C PHE A 72 15.76 -24.02 4.82
N THR A 73 16.41 -23.72 5.95
CA THR A 73 15.72 -23.32 7.18
C THR A 73 14.99 -22.00 6.99
N GLU A 74 15.68 -20.99 6.44
CA GLU A 74 15.10 -19.67 6.12
C GLU A 74 13.90 -19.80 5.15
N LEU A 75 14.03 -20.64 4.11
CA LEU A 75 12.94 -20.91 3.17
C LEU A 75 11.71 -21.52 3.87
N ARG A 76 11.93 -22.46 4.79
CA ARG A 76 10.84 -23.13 5.54
C ARG A 76 10.16 -22.16 6.51
N GLU A 77 10.93 -21.30 7.18
CA GLU A 77 10.39 -20.26 8.06
C GLU A 77 9.55 -19.27 7.26
N LEU A 78 10.00 -18.84 6.08
CA LEU A 78 9.22 -18.01 5.16
C LEU A 78 7.92 -18.73 4.74
N GLU A 79 7.97 -20.00 4.35
CA GLU A 79 6.78 -20.77 3.99
C GLU A 79 5.77 -20.88 5.14
N GLN A 80 6.24 -21.10 6.37
CA GLN A 80 5.40 -21.16 7.56
C GLN A 80 4.80 -19.80 7.91
N ASN A 81 5.60 -18.74 7.90
CA ASN A 81 5.15 -17.38 8.22
C ASN A 81 4.08 -16.91 7.22
N TYR A 82 4.27 -17.15 5.92
CA TYR A 82 3.24 -16.83 4.93
C TYR A 82 2.04 -17.77 4.98
N GLY A 83 2.22 -19.03 5.42
CA GLY A 83 1.11 -19.96 5.63
C GLY A 83 0.21 -19.56 6.80
N LEU A 84 0.79 -18.95 7.84
CA LEU A 84 0.09 -18.47 9.02
C LEU A 84 -0.49 -17.05 8.85
N GLY A 85 0.13 -16.20 8.03
CA GLY A 85 -0.25 -14.79 7.82
C GLY A 85 -1.22 -14.50 6.67
N LEU A 86 -1.93 -15.51 6.14
CA LEU A 86 -2.84 -15.33 5.00
C LEU A 86 -4.08 -14.46 5.31
N GLY A 87 -4.50 -14.39 6.58
CA GLY A 87 -5.56 -13.46 7.02
C GLY A 87 -5.03 -12.02 7.10
N ASP A 88 -3.98 -11.83 7.90
CA ASP A 88 -3.42 -10.51 8.21
C ASP A 88 -2.95 -9.73 6.97
N ALA A 89 -2.42 -10.40 5.96
CA ALA A 89 -1.90 -9.73 4.78
C ALA A 89 -2.98 -9.26 3.79
N HIS A 90 -4.12 -9.94 3.75
CA HIS A 90 -5.27 -9.50 2.96
C HIS A 90 -5.92 -8.30 3.64
N GLU A 91 -6.09 -8.38 4.96
CA GLU A 91 -6.58 -7.27 5.79
C GLU A 91 -5.66 -6.04 5.68
N ASP A 92 -4.33 -6.22 5.69
CA ASP A 92 -3.37 -5.13 5.49
C ASP A 92 -3.48 -4.48 4.11
N TYR A 93 -3.67 -5.28 3.05
CA TYR A 93 -3.88 -4.75 1.70
C TYR A 93 -5.19 -3.96 1.63
N GLU A 94 -6.29 -4.53 2.11
CA GLU A 94 -7.59 -3.88 2.12
C GLU A 94 -7.55 -2.59 2.93
N HIS A 95 -6.88 -2.59 4.09
CA HIS A 95 -6.71 -1.42 4.92
C HIS A 95 -5.90 -0.31 4.22
N GLN A 96 -4.78 -0.64 3.59
CA GLN A 96 -3.98 0.34 2.85
C GLN A 96 -4.71 0.89 1.62
N ALA A 97 -5.46 0.03 0.91
CA ALA A 97 -6.29 0.44 -0.21
C ALA A 97 -7.43 1.36 0.26
N ASP A 98 -8.10 1.03 1.37
CA ASP A 98 -9.17 1.83 1.96
C ASP A 98 -8.68 3.23 2.37
N ILE A 99 -7.50 3.33 3.02
CA ILE A 99 -6.88 4.61 3.34
C ILE A 99 -6.63 5.45 2.08
N ALA A 100 -6.09 4.83 1.01
CA ALA A 100 -5.81 5.53 -0.24
C ALA A 100 -7.09 6.03 -0.93
N VAL A 101 -8.13 5.21 -0.95
CA VAL A 101 -9.44 5.54 -1.53
C VAL A 101 -10.16 6.61 -0.69
N LYS A 102 -10.14 6.50 0.64
CA LYS A 102 -10.74 7.48 1.54
C LYS A 102 -10.10 8.86 1.37
N ALA A 103 -8.77 8.93 1.29
CA ALA A 103 -8.07 10.18 1.04
C ALA A 103 -8.42 10.79 -0.33
N LEU A 104 -8.70 9.96 -1.35
CA LEU A 104 -9.21 10.45 -2.63
C LEU A 104 -10.62 11.03 -2.48
N CYS A 105 -11.53 10.32 -1.80
CA CYS A 105 -12.90 10.80 -1.57
C CYS A 105 -12.91 12.15 -0.86
N GLU A 106 -12.12 12.31 0.21
CA GLU A 106 -12.00 13.57 0.95
C GLU A 106 -11.49 14.73 0.05
N ALA A 107 -10.50 14.45 -0.81
CA ALA A 107 -9.99 15.45 -1.75
C ALA A 107 -11.01 15.82 -2.86
N LEU A 108 -11.82 14.84 -3.30
CA LEU A 108 -12.88 15.08 -4.27
C LEU A 108 -14.03 15.90 -3.67
N ASP A 109 -14.38 15.65 -2.40
CA ASP A 109 -15.38 16.44 -1.67
C ASP A 109 -14.94 17.90 -1.53
N GLU A 110 -13.67 18.15 -1.17
CA GLU A 110 -13.11 19.51 -1.07
C GLU A 110 -13.09 20.24 -2.44
N ALA A 111 -12.74 19.51 -3.51
CA ALA A 111 -12.78 20.03 -4.87
C ALA A 111 -14.22 20.37 -5.31
N ALA A 112 -15.19 19.52 -4.95
CA ALA A 112 -16.61 19.74 -5.24
C ALA A 112 -17.17 20.95 -4.48
N ASP A 113 -16.80 21.14 -3.21
CA ASP A 113 -17.18 22.31 -2.40
C ASP A 113 -16.63 23.62 -2.98
N THR A 114 -15.43 23.56 -3.55
CA THR A 114 -14.79 24.70 -4.24
C THR A 114 -15.52 25.08 -5.54
N LEU A 115 -16.05 24.08 -6.26
CA LEU A 115 -16.83 24.26 -7.50
C LEU A 115 -18.25 24.77 -7.25
N LEU A 116 -18.92 24.22 -6.23
CA LEU A 116 -20.32 24.53 -5.93
C LEU A 116 -20.48 25.80 -5.08
N GLY A 117 -19.36 26.33 -4.56
CA GLY A 117 -19.35 27.41 -3.58
C GLY A 117 -19.83 26.90 -2.24
N SER A 118 -19.06 27.17 -1.17
CA SER A 118 -19.34 26.70 0.19
C SER A 118 -20.82 26.87 0.54
N ARG A 119 -21.58 25.77 0.57
CA ARG A 119 -23.02 25.79 0.88
C ARG A 119 -23.30 26.01 2.36
N SER A 120 -22.39 26.66 3.08
CA SER A 120 -22.53 27.02 4.48
C SER A 120 -22.19 28.49 4.70
N ARG A 121 -23.10 29.36 4.23
CA ARG A 121 -23.36 30.59 4.98
C ARG A 121 -24.36 30.18 6.05
N ARG A 122 -23.85 30.00 7.28
CA ARG A 122 -24.63 29.81 8.51
C ARG A 122 -25.87 30.70 8.46
N ILE A 123 -27.05 30.11 8.59
CA ILE A 123 -28.24 30.85 9.02
C ILE A 123 -28.10 30.98 10.54
N ASP A 124 -27.25 31.90 10.99
CA ASP A 124 -27.30 32.40 12.36
C ASP A 124 -28.12 33.69 12.37
N GLY A 125 -29.25 33.66 13.06
CA GLY A 125 -29.94 34.84 13.57
C GLY A 125 -31.08 35.40 12.71
N ALA A 126 -32.32 34.94 12.96
CA ALA A 126 -33.48 35.80 13.24
C ALA A 126 -34.79 35.00 13.23
N THR A 127 -35.17 34.43 14.38
CA THR A 127 -36.57 34.53 14.87
C THR A 127 -36.58 34.22 16.36
N GLU A 128 -35.95 35.12 17.11
CA GLU A 128 -36.47 35.47 18.43
C GLU A 128 -37.80 36.19 18.17
N ASN A 129 -38.92 35.53 18.45
CA ASN A 129 -40.20 36.22 18.62
C ASN A 129 -41.13 35.39 19.52
N GLN A 130 -41.09 35.80 20.80
CA GLN A 130 -42.24 36.00 21.68
C GLN A 130 -43.28 34.88 21.74
N LYS A 131 -43.10 34.00 22.74
CA LYS A 131 -44.26 33.47 23.46
C LYS A 131 -44.81 34.61 24.32
N HIS A 132 -45.96 35.15 23.92
CA HIS A 132 -46.80 35.96 24.78
C HIS A 132 -47.51 35.02 25.76
N ASP A 133 -47.44 35.38 27.04
CA ASP A 133 -48.41 34.99 28.05
C ASP A 133 -49.82 35.47 27.61
N ILE A 134 -50.82 34.59 27.73
CA ILE A 134 -52.09 34.72 28.47
C ILE A 134 -52.70 33.32 28.57
#